data_AF-E9FST2-F1
#
_entry.id   AF-E9FST2-F1
#
_cell.length_a   1.000
_cell.length_b   1.000
_cell.length_c   1.000
_cell.angle_alpha   90.00
_cell.angle_beta   90.00
_cell.angle_gamma   90.00
#
_symmetry.space_group_name_H-M   'P 1'
#
loop_
_entity.id
_entity.type
_entity.pdbx_description
1 polymer ?
#
loop_
_entity_poly.entity_id
_entity_poly.type
_entity_poly.pdbx_seq_one_letter_code
_entity_poly.pdbx_strand_id
1 'polypeptide(L)'
;MAGTLRDRFLLSALSPLNILLQITGVFVNQNSEAQWRQRLYRFWTFFLLILAVQSNIYIFVRRTLIIQLLPTIRQINVDRLIQVLLNSLIRLNGLVFDTMIHLILVFQLWPSVILYLETLETVDLDFGRPNLSPIKRFSLFSLIYVLLTVVLQWIISTYSEFYHLNRQAYWLDVFQKVIRVFANQCFTMIPVWIFIICSQLHTFYTRKLIAKLKLLCVVVRNTGVISSRTAVAQRTFSNLRSLKQLYLASDLLHRHFSTILMANCFQTFITMLTSSYYVIESFRKGYWVYFCLDGSDVLDAFVRFWLICHTSDRIRETITECIDVLRNLRDTRKAVDFRDCNKITSYIIEISQMSNNLERHSLKGVLSLSKRLIIPTLEIIFTYLLIIYQFQTK
;
A
#
# COMPACT_ATOMS: atom_id res chain seq x y z
N MET A 1 -6.58 -25.13 19.68
CA MET A 1 -7.52 -25.15 18.53
C MET A 1 -6.82 -24.54 17.33
N ALA A 2 -6.70 -25.25 16.22
CA ALA A 2 -6.09 -24.67 15.02
C ALA A 2 -7.13 -23.76 14.34
N GLY A 3 -7.06 -22.46 14.64
CA GLY A 3 -7.98 -21.44 14.10
C GLY A 3 -7.89 -21.30 12.58
N THR A 4 -8.90 -20.66 11.99
CA THR A 4 -8.98 -20.37 10.55
C THR A 4 -7.74 -19.60 10.08
N LEU A 5 -7.46 -19.57 8.77
CA LEU A 5 -6.34 -18.76 8.26
C LEU A 5 -6.48 -17.29 8.69
N ARG A 6 -7.71 -16.79 8.70
CA ARG A 6 -8.05 -15.45 9.20
C ARG A 6 -7.62 -15.25 10.66
N ASP A 7 -7.97 -16.16 11.55
CA ASP A 7 -7.62 -16.03 12.98
C ASP A 7 -6.11 -16.07 13.19
N ARG A 8 -5.42 -16.97 12.49
CA ARG A 8 -3.95 -17.03 12.54
C ARG A 8 -3.32 -15.78 11.96
N PHE A 9 -3.83 -15.25 10.86
CA PHE A 9 -3.32 -14.01 10.27
C PHE A 9 -3.49 -12.82 11.24
N LEU A 10 -4.65 -12.68 11.86
CA LEU A 10 -4.92 -11.65 12.88
C LEU A 10 -4.02 -11.80 14.11
N LEU A 11 -3.94 -13.00 14.69
CA LEU A 11 -3.25 -13.25 15.94
C LEU A 11 -1.73 -13.28 15.81
N SER A 12 -1.20 -13.73 14.66
CA SER A 12 0.24 -13.93 14.48
C SER A 12 0.89 -12.94 13.52
N ALA A 13 0.29 -12.67 12.36
CA ALA A 13 0.87 -11.79 11.35
C ALA A 13 0.59 -10.32 11.65
N LEU A 14 -0.64 -9.96 12.01
CA LEU A 14 -1.07 -8.59 12.31
C LEU A 14 -0.98 -8.20 13.79
N SER A 15 -0.52 -9.11 14.66
CA SER A 15 -0.51 -8.90 16.12
C SER A 15 0.07 -7.54 16.56
N PRO A 16 1.21 -7.08 16.01
CA PRO A 16 1.78 -5.78 16.36
C PRO A 16 0.93 -4.59 15.91
N LEU A 17 0.31 -4.68 14.73
CA LEU A 17 -0.49 -3.60 14.13
C LEU A 17 -1.95 -3.60 14.63
N ASN A 18 -2.38 -4.68 15.28
CA ASN A 18 -3.77 -4.91 15.68
C ASN A 18 -4.38 -3.76 16.50
N ILE A 19 -3.64 -3.24 17.49
CA ILE A 19 -4.09 -2.12 18.32
C ILE A 19 -4.28 -0.86 17.47
N LEU A 20 -3.33 -0.56 16.58
CA LEU A 20 -3.43 0.60 15.70
C LEU A 20 -4.61 0.47 14.72
N LEU A 21 -4.88 -0.72 14.20
CA LEU A 21 -6.02 -0.98 13.31
C LEU A 21 -7.37 -0.88 14.02
N GLN A 22 -7.44 -1.24 15.30
CA GLN A 22 -8.62 -1.01 16.14
C GLN A 22 -8.83 0.49 16.39
N ILE A 23 -7.76 1.21 16.75
CA ILE A 23 -7.82 2.67 16.96
C ILE A 23 -8.22 3.38 15.68
N THR A 24 -7.72 2.96 14.52
CA THR A 24 -8.02 3.62 13.24
C THR A 24 -9.33 3.17 12.60
N GLY A 25 -10.07 2.25 13.24
CA GLY A 25 -11.40 1.86 12.75
C GLY A 25 -11.41 0.90 11.56
N VAL A 26 -10.27 0.33 11.18
CA VAL A 26 -10.17 -0.61 10.05
C VAL A 26 -10.98 -1.88 10.32
N PHE A 27 -11.17 -2.25 11.59
CA PHE A 27 -11.94 -3.44 12.00
C PHE A 27 -13.44 -3.20 12.23
N VAL A 28 -14.01 -2.09 11.77
CA VAL A 28 -15.46 -1.82 11.85
C VAL A 28 -16.32 -2.96 11.32
N ASN A 29 -15.86 -3.64 10.27
CA ASN A 29 -16.55 -4.74 9.61
C ASN A 29 -16.18 -6.12 10.16
N GLN A 30 -15.49 -6.22 11.30
CA GLN A 30 -15.36 -7.52 11.96
C GLN A 30 -16.71 -7.92 12.56
N ASN A 31 -17.18 -9.13 12.22
CA ASN A 31 -18.24 -9.81 12.95
C ASN A 31 -17.74 -10.09 14.37
N SER A 32 -17.88 -9.13 15.28
CA SER A 32 -17.67 -9.37 16.70
C SER A 32 -18.92 -10.05 17.25
N GLU A 33 -18.73 -11.12 18.04
CA GLU A 33 -19.83 -11.85 18.70
C GLU A 33 -20.73 -10.92 19.54
N ALA A 34 -20.19 -9.80 20.02
CA ALA A 34 -20.92 -8.83 20.83
C ALA A 34 -21.30 -7.57 20.03
N GLN A 35 -22.61 -7.35 19.83
CA GLN A 35 -23.16 -6.20 19.09
C GLN A 35 -22.67 -4.83 19.61
N TRP A 36 -22.40 -4.70 20.92
CA TRP A 36 -21.94 -3.43 21.51
C TRP A 36 -20.52 -3.04 21.07
N ARG A 37 -19.61 -4.01 20.88
CA ARG A 37 -18.24 -3.75 20.39
C ARG A 37 -18.28 -3.22 18.96
N GLN A 38 -19.14 -3.80 18.12
CA GLN A 38 -19.32 -3.33 16.76
C GLN A 38 -19.87 -1.90 16.71
N ARG A 39 -20.84 -1.55 17.58
CA ARG A 39 -21.35 -0.17 17.69
C ARG A 39 -20.25 0.81 18.12
N LEU A 40 -19.42 0.44 19.09
CA LEU A 40 -18.28 1.26 19.53
C LEU A 40 -17.25 1.47 18.42
N TYR A 41 -16.85 0.43 17.69
CA TYR A 41 -15.90 0.57 16.58
C TYR A 41 -16.47 1.46 15.48
N ARG A 42 -17.75 1.31 15.12
CA ARG A 42 -18.43 2.18 14.15
C ARG A 42 -18.42 3.63 14.63
N PHE A 43 -18.86 3.89 15.85
CA PHE A 43 -18.87 5.22 16.44
C PHE A 43 -17.47 5.84 16.42
N TRP A 44 -16.46 5.11 16.90
CA TRP A 44 -15.08 5.58 16.96
C TRP A 44 -14.51 5.93 15.58
N THR A 45 -14.86 5.15 14.56
CA THR A 45 -14.36 5.37 13.20
C THR A 45 -14.98 6.60 12.55
N PHE A 46 -16.29 6.79 12.71
CA PHE A 46 -16.95 8.02 12.26
C PHE A 46 -16.47 9.23 13.06
N PHE A 47 -16.26 9.06 14.37
CA PHE A 47 -15.71 10.12 15.21
C PHE A 47 -14.32 10.57 14.70
N LEU A 48 -13.39 9.64 14.47
CA LEU A 48 -12.07 9.96 13.92
C LEU A 48 -12.13 10.57 12.51
N LEU A 49 -13.01 10.07 11.64
CA LEU A 49 -13.21 10.64 10.31
C LEU A 49 -13.69 12.09 10.40
N ILE A 50 -14.71 12.36 11.22
CA ILE A 50 -15.24 13.71 11.44
C ILE A 50 -14.16 14.62 12.01
N LEU A 51 -13.37 14.13 12.98
CA LEU A 51 -12.26 14.88 13.58
C LEU A 51 -11.19 15.22 12.54
N ALA A 52 -10.83 14.26 11.68
CA ALA A 52 -9.86 14.47 10.60
C ALA A 52 -10.39 15.48 9.57
N VAL A 53 -11.62 15.32 9.09
CA VAL A 53 -12.26 16.25 8.16
C VAL A 53 -12.36 17.65 8.77
N GLN A 54 -12.84 17.76 10.00
CA GLN A 54 -12.98 19.03 10.72
C GLN A 54 -11.63 19.73 10.87
N SER A 55 -10.58 19.00 11.26
CA SER A 55 -9.22 19.57 11.40
C SER A 55 -8.64 20.04 10.08
N ASN A 56 -8.86 19.28 9.00
CA ASN A 56 -8.42 19.65 7.67
C ASN A 56 -9.16 20.90 7.16
N ILE A 57 -10.48 20.99 7.35
CA ILE A 57 -11.29 22.19 7.03
C ILE A 57 -10.83 23.38 7.86
N TYR A 58 -10.62 23.20 9.17
CA TYR A 58 -10.20 24.27 10.07
C TYR A 58 -8.86 24.87 9.63
N ILE A 59 -7.86 24.02 9.39
CA ILE A 59 -6.54 24.45 8.94
C ILE A 59 -6.60 25.03 7.53
N PHE A 60 -7.44 24.48 6.65
CA PHE A 60 -7.68 25.05 5.33
C PHE A 60 -8.19 26.48 5.45
N VAL A 61 -9.33 26.70 6.10
CA VAL A 61 -9.98 28.01 6.28
C VAL A 61 -9.06 29.01 6.95
N ARG A 62 -8.40 28.62 8.05
CA ARG A 62 -7.52 29.52 8.82
C ARG A 62 -6.25 29.91 8.08
N ARG A 63 -5.75 29.05 7.16
CA ARG A 63 -4.53 29.32 6.38
C ARG A 63 -4.78 29.78 4.95
N THR A 64 -6.00 29.67 4.43
CA THR A 64 -6.38 30.34 3.18
C THR A 64 -6.35 31.84 3.42
N LEU A 65 -5.28 32.46 2.91
CA LEU A 65 -5.06 33.91 2.87
C LEU A 65 -6.22 34.69 2.25
N ILE A 66 -7.18 34.02 1.59
CA ILE A 66 -8.39 34.60 1.01
C ILE A 66 -9.17 35.45 2.03
N ILE A 67 -9.26 35.02 3.30
CA ILE A 67 -9.98 35.77 4.34
C ILE A 67 -9.18 37.01 4.81
N GLN A 68 -7.85 36.95 4.75
CA GLN A 68 -6.97 38.07 5.11
C GLN A 68 -6.72 39.06 3.95
N LEU A 69 -6.87 38.62 2.70
CA LEU A 69 -6.77 39.47 1.50
C LEU A 69 -8.08 40.16 1.13
N LEU A 70 -9.24 39.59 1.50
CA LEU A 70 -10.55 40.20 1.23
C LEU A 70 -10.72 41.65 1.74
N PRO A 71 -10.14 42.07 2.88
CA PRO A 71 -10.21 43.44 3.35
C PRO A 71 -9.07 44.36 2.86
N THR A 72 -8.00 43.84 2.25
CA THR A 72 -6.82 44.61 1.80
C THR A 72 -6.83 44.86 0.28
N ILE A 73 -8.02 45.08 -0.27
CA ILE A 73 -8.22 45.39 -1.69
C ILE A 73 -7.80 46.82 -1.96
N ARG A 74 -6.52 47.04 -2.31
CA ARG A 74 -6.13 48.23 -3.09
C ARG A 74 -5.19 47.99 -4.27
N GLN A 75 -4.53 46.84 -4.41
CA GLN A 75 -3.83 46.44 -5.66
C GLN A 75 -3.42 44.97 -5.56
N ILE A 76 -4.21 44.07 -6.13
CA ILE A 76 -3.86 42.65 -6.18
C ILE A 76 -2.97 42.43 -7.40
N ASN A 77 -1.69 42.15 -7.18
CA ASN A 77 -0.81 41.63 -8.23
C ASN A 77 -1.33 40.24 -8.67
N VAL A 78 -1.57 40.05 -9.98
CA VAL A 78 -2.10 38.82 -10.58
C VAL A 78 -1.26 37.61 -10.19
N ASP A 79 0.06 37.75 -10.14
CA ASP A 79 0.98 36.67 -9.75
C ASP A 79 0.78 36.23 -8.29
N ARG A 80 0.49 37.19 -7.41
CA ARG A 80 0.23 36.92 -5.99
C ARG A 80 -1.12 36.24 -5.80
N LEU A 81 -2.12 36.59 -6.62
CA LEU A 81 -3.41 35.91 -6.65
C LEU A 81 -3.28 34.46 -7.13
N ILE A 82 -2.53 34.23 -8.21
CA ILE A 82 -2.25 32.89 -8.75
C ILE A 82 -1.55 32.02 -7.72
N GLN A 83 -0.53 32.54 -7.03
CA GLN A 83 0.14 31.78 -5.95
C GLN A 83 -0.80 31.42 -4.79
N VAL A 84 -1.69 32.33 -4.37
CA VAL A 84 -2.66 32.05 -3.31
C VAL A 84 -3.68 31.00 -3.75
N LEU A 85 -4.18 31.09 -4.98
CA LEU A 85 -5.11 30.12 -5.54
C LEU A 85 -4.48 28.73 -5.69
N LEU A 86 -3.25 28.65 -6.22
CA LEU A 86 -2.51 27.40 -6.36
C LEU A 86 -2.27 26.72 -5.01
N ASN A 87 -1.88 27.49 -3.99
CA ASN A 87 -1.67 26.96 -2.64
C ASN A 87 -2.95 26.47 -1.98
N SER A 88 -4.07 27.11 -2.29
CA SER A 88 -5.39 26.70 -1.83
C SER A 88 -5.84 25.42 -2.53
N LEU A 89 -5.61 25.31 -3.84
CA LEU A 89 -5.88 24.10 -4.62
C LEU A 89 -5.05 22.90 -4.17
N ILE A 90 -3.76 23.07 -3.91
CA ILE A 90 -2.89 22.01 -3.39
C ILE A 90 -3.41 21.49 -2.04
N ARG A 91 -3.83 22.40 -1.15
CA ARG A 91 -4.38 22.03 0.16
C ARG A 91 -5.74 21.35 0.06
N LEU A 92 -6.62 21.82 -0.81
CA LEU A 92 -7.91 21.20 -1.08
C LEU A 92 -7.72 19.79 -1.66
N ASN A 93 -6.77 19.63 -2.58
CA ASN A 93 -6.42 18.35 -3.16
C ASN A 93 -5.97 17.36 -2.07
N GLY A 94 -5.07 17.78 -1.17
CA GLY A 94 -4.65 16.96 -0.04
C GLY A 94 -5.83 16.51 0.84
N LEU A 95 -6.75 17.43 1.16
CA LEU A 95 -7.96 17.14 1.93
C LEU A 95 -8.87 16.10 1.24
N VAL A 96 -9.11 16.26 -0.06
CA VAL A 96 -9.96 15.33 -0.84
C VAL A 96 -9.32 13.94 -0.91
N PHE A 97 -8.03 13.85 -1.19
CA PHE A 97 -7.34 12.57 -1.28
C PHE A 97 -7.24 11.86 0.06
N ASP A 98 -6.91 12.57 1.13
CA ASP A 98 -6.81 12.00 2.47
C ASP A 98 -8.18 11.40 2.87
N THR A 99 -9.26 12.17 2.70
CA THR A 99 -10.63 11.72 3.01
C THR A 99 -11.11 10.56 2.14
N MET A 100 -10.79 10.55 0.85
CA MET A 100 -11.05 9.39 -0.01
C MET A 100 -10.31 8.14 0.48
N ILE A 101 -9.02 8.27 0.85
CA ILE A 101 -8.23 7.16 1.36
C ILE A 101 -8.81 6.65 2.70
N HIS A 102 -9.27 7.54 3.59
CA HIS A 102 -9.97 7.16 4.83
C HIS A 102 -11.19 6.29 4.57
N LEU A 103 -12.07 6.75 3.67
CA LEU A 103 -13.31 6.05 3.37
C LEU A 103 -13.03 4.68 2.75
N ILE A 104 -12.09 4.60 1.80
CA ILE A 104 -11.72 3.34 1.16
C ILE A 104 -11.07 2.38 2.18
N LEU A 105 -10.21 2.90 3.06
CA LEU A 105 -9.56 2.13 4.12
C LEU A 105 -10.59 1.47 5.05
N VAL A 106 -11.58 2.23 5.51
CA VAL A 106 -12.57 1.76 6.49
C VAL A 106 -13.61 0.83 5.83
N PHE A 107 -14.15 1.21 4.68
CA PHE A 107 -15.30 0.50 4.10
C PHE A 107 -14.90 -0.63 3.17
N GLN A 108 -13.79 -0.50 2.43
CA GLN A 108 -13.44 -1.43 1.36
C GLN A 108 -12.27 -2.36 1.72
N LEU A 109 -11.29 -1.88 2.49
CA LEU A 109 -10.05 -2.63 2.71
C LEU A 109 -10.27 -3.93 3.49
N TRP A 110 -10.97 -3.86 4.61
CA TRP A 110 -11.12 -5.03 5.49
C TRP A 110 -11.94 -6.17 4.86
N PRO A 111 -13.10 -5.92 4.21
CA PRO A 111 -13.79 -6.94 3.44
C PRO A 111 -12.91 -7.56 2.35
N SER A 112 -12.08 -6.74 1.69
CA SER A 112 -11.14 -7.22 0.66
C SER A 112 -10.07 -8.15 1.22
N VAL A 113 -9.54 -7.84 2.41
CA VAL A 113 -8.58 -8.71 3.11
C VAL A 113 -9.24 -10.02 3.53
N ILE A 114 -10.48 -9.99 4.03
CA ILE A 114 -11.22 -11.22 4.39
C ILE A 114 -11.38 -12.12 3.17
N LEU A 115 -11.90 -11.59 2.06
CA LEU A 115 -12.10 -12.34 0.83
C LEU A 115 -10.80 -12.97 0.32
N TYR A 116 -9.70 -12.20 0.37
CA TYR A 116 -8.36 -12.68 0.01
C TYR A 116 -7.91 -13.85 0.91
N LEU A 117 -8.09 -13.73 2.23
CA LEU A 117 -7.71 -14.79 3.18
C LEU A 117 -8.60 -16.03 3.01
N GLU A 118 -9.88 -15.88 2.72
CA GLU A 118 -10.78 -16.99 2.42
C GLU A 118 -10.33 -17.75 1.15
N THR A 119 -9.93 -17.03 0.09
CA THR A 119 -9.35 -17.68 -1.11
C THR A 119 -8.02 -18.39 -0.87
N LEU A 120 -7.26 -17.99 0.15
CA LEU A 120 -6.02 -18.66 0.54
C LEU A 120 -6.20 -19.79 1.53
N GLU A 121 -7.38 -19.95 2.13
CA GLU A 121 -7.59 -20.95 3.18
C GLU A 121 -7.40 -22.38 2.67
N THR A 122 -7.87 -22.67 1.46
CA THR A 122 -7.66 -23.97 0.81
C THR A 122 -6.17 -24.26 0.57
N VAL A 123 -5.41 -23.24 0.15
CA VAL A 123 -3.96 -23.33 -0.06
C VAL A 123 -3.24 -23.58 1.26
N ASP A 124 -3.65 -22.89 2.33
CA ASP A 124 -3.08 -23.05 3.65
C ASP A 124 -3.34 -24.46 4.23
N LEU A 125 -4.52 -25.03 3.99
CA LEU A 125 -4.84 -26.41 4.34
C LEU A 125 -3.95 -27.41 3.58
N ASP A 126 -3.76 -27.22 2.27
CA ASP A 126 -2.88 -28.06 1.43
C ASP A 126 -1.39 -28.00 1.88
N PHE A 127 -0.99 -26.90 2.53
CA PHE A 127 0.34 -26.72 3.10
C PHE A 127 0.46 -27.15 4.55
N GLY A 128 -0.59 -27.68 5.17
CA GLY A 128 -0.56 -28.16 6.55
C GLY A 128 -0.47 -27.03 7.57
N ARG A 129 -1.13 -25.88 7.30
CA ARG A 129 -1.27 -24.76 8.23
C ARG A 129 0.08 -24.19 8.72
N PRO A 130 0.92 -23.71 7.80
CA PRO A 130 2.25 -23.23 8.15
C PRO A 130 2.28 -22.08 9.17
N ASN A 131 3.37 -22.01 9.94
CA ASN A 131 3.62 -20.91 10.89
C ASN A 131 3.81 -19.57 10.14
N LEU A 132 3.01 -18.57 10.50
CA LEU A 132 3.03 -17.22 9.91
C LEU A 132 3.92 -16.23 10.69
N SER A 133 4.65 -16.70 11.71
CA SER A 133 5.58 -15.87 12.49
C SER A 133 6.61 -15.09 11.66
N PRO A 134 7.11 -15.54 10.48
CA PRO A 134 8.03 -14.73 9.68
C PRO A 134 7.39 -13.44 9.16
N ILE A 135 6.07 -13.44 8.95
CA ILE A 135 5.32 -12.30 8.41
C ILE A 135 5.12 -11.23 9.49
N LYS A 136 5.09 -11.63 10.77
CA LYS A 136 4.98 -10.72 11.93
C LYS A 136 6.00 -9.58 11.90
N ARG A 137 7.20 -9.83 11.37
CA ARG A 137 8.27 -8.82 11.25
C ARG A 137 7.85 -7.62 10.38
N PHE A 138 7.07 -7.86 9.32
CA PHE A 138 6.55 -6.78 8.47
C PHE A 138 5.49 -5.96 9.18
N SER A 139 4.65 -6.59 10.00
CA SER A 139 3.69 -5.85 10.84
C SER A 139 4.38 -5.02 11.92
N LEU A 140 5.43 -5.55 12.54
CA LEU A 140 6.25 -4.79 13.50
C LEU A 140 6.96 -3.61 12.84
N PHE A 141 7.56 -3.83 11.67
CA PHE A 141 8.18 -2.76 10.90
C PHE A 141 7.15 -1.70 10.47
N SER A 142 5.95 -2.11 10.06
CA SER A 142 4.87 -1.18 9.71
C SER A 142 4.47 -0.29 10.89
N LEU A 143 4.38 -0.86 12.10
CA LEU A 143 4.06 -0.10 13.30
C LEU A 143 5.16 0.93 13.60
N ILE A 144 6.42 0.49 13.60
CA ILE A 144 7.57 1.39 13.84
C ILE A 144 7.60 2.51 12.81
N TYR A 145 7.40 2.19 11.54
CA TYR A 145 7.42 3.17 10.45
C TYR A 145 6.31 4.21 10.58
N VAL A 146 5.07 3.79 10.86
CA VAL A 146 3.94 4.71 11.07
C VAL A 146 4.19 5.58 12.30
N LEU A 147 4.67 5.01 13.41
CA LEU A 147 4.97 5.79 14.61
C LEU A 147 6.09 6.80 14.36
N LEU A 148 7.17 6.39 13.69
CA LEU A 148 8.30 7.26 13.39
C LEU A 148 7.88 8.44 12.52
N THR A 149 7.14 8.17 11.44
CA THR A 149 6.67 9.22 10.50
C THR A 149 5.68 10.18 11.17
N VAL A 150 4.74 9.68 11.96
CA VAL A 150 3.79 10.51 12.72
C VAL A 150 4.52 11.36 13.77
N VAL A 151 5.44 10.77 14.54
CA VAL A 151 6.19 11.49 15.59
C VAL A 151 7.11 12.55 14.97
N LEU A 152 7.85 12.21 13.91
CA LEU A 152 8.72 13.15 13.22
C LEU A 152 7.92 14.34 12.68
N GLN A 153 6.81 14.06 11.99
CA GLN A 153 5.96 15.11 11.43
C GLN A 153 5.30 15.95 12.51
N TRP A 154 4.95 15.34 13.65
CA TRP A 154 4.41 16.04 14.81
C TRP A 154 5.44 16.98 15.45
N ILE A 155 6.68 16.53 15.67
CA ILE A 155 7.76 17.35 16.25
C ILE A 155 8.05 18.56 15.34
N ILE A 156 8.27 18.32 14.04
CA ILE A 156 8.59 19.39 13.08
C ILE A 156 7.41 20.35 12.94
N SER A 157 6.18 19.83 12.85
CA SER A 157 4.96 20.65 12.77
C SER A 157 4.77 21.52 13.99
N THR A 158 5.06 21.00 15.18
CA THR A 158 4.93 21.70 16.45
C THR A 158 6.01 22.79 16.57
N TYR A 159 7.25 22.45 16.25
CA TYR A 159 8.38 23.39 16.23
C TYR A 159 8.11 24.57 15.27
N SER A 160 7.58 24.31 14.07
CA SER A 160 7.23 25.35 13.11
C SER A 160 6.19 26.35 13.64
N GLU A 161 5.24 25.93 14.49
CA GLU A 161 4.25 26.83 15.07
C GLU A 161 4.81 27.62 16.25
N PHE A 162 5.69 27.02 17.07
CA PHE A 162 6.36 27.73 18.17
C PHE A 162 7.19 28.92 17.69
N TYR A 163 7.77 28.84 16.50
CA TYR A 163 8.56 29.94 15.92
C TYR A 163 7.71 31.12 15.42
N HIS A 164 6.39 30.93 15.20
CA HIS A 164 5.47 31.98 14.77
C HIS A 164 4.69 32.55 15.97
N LEU A 165 5.39 33.33 16.80
CA LEU A 165 5.00 33.78 18.16
C LEU A 165 3.81 34.75 18.30
N ASN A 166 2.98 34.99 17.27
CA ASN A 166 1.98 36.09 17.26
C ASN A 166 0.51 35.66 17.12
N ARG A 167 0.09 34.49 17.61
CA ARG A 167 -1.30 34.01 17.44
C ARG A 167 -2.06 33.83 18.77
N GLN A 168 -3.13 34.60 18.94
CA GLN A 168 -4.03 34.62 20.11
C GLN A 168 -4.76 33.28 20.41
N ALA A 169 -4.81 32.33 19.47
CA ALA A 169 -5.39 30.99 19.65
C ALA A 169 -4.38 29.89 19.29
N TYR A 170 -3.23 29.91 19.96
CA TYR A 170 -2.09 29.01 19.74
C TYR A 170 -2.42 27.53 20.02
N TRP A 171 -2.99 27.24 21.19
CA TRP A 171 -3.28 25.87 21.62
C TRP A 171 -4.26 25.14 20.69
N LEU A 172 -5.28 25.85 20.19
CA LEU A 172 -6.26 25.26 19.29
C LEU A 172 -5.66 24.98 17.90
N ASP A 173 -4.75 25.82 17.43
CA ASP A 173 -4.00 25.58 16.19
C ASP A 173 -3.09 24.35 16.28
N VAL A 174 -2.34 24.26 17.38
CA VAL A 174 -1.45 23.12 17.65
C VAL A 174 -2.29 21.84 17.73
N PHE A 175 -3.36 21.84 18.51
CA PHE A 175 -4.24 20.69 18.68
C PHE A 175 -4.83 20.20 17.36
N GLN A 176 -5.40 21.11 16.55
CA GLN A 176 -5.96 20.78 15.23
C GLN A 176 -4.88 20.24 14.28
N LYS A 177 -3.64 20.73 14.37
CA LYS A 177 -2.51 20.23 13.58
C LYS A 177 -2.05 18.85 14.04
N VAL A 178 -2.05 18.55 15.34
CA VAL A 178 -1.76 17.20 15.87
C VAL A 178 -2.77 16.20 15.33
N ILE A 179 -4.06 16.52 15.41
CA ILE A 179 -5.14 15.67 14.87
C ILE A 179 -4.91 15.41 13.38
N ARG A 180 -4.64 16.47 12.61
CA ARG A 180 -4.40 16.36 11.17
C ARG A 180 -3.20 15.48 10.86
N VAL A 181 -2.07 15.68 11.54
CA VAL A 181 -0.85 14.88 11.33
C VAL A 181 -1.12 13.41 11.66
N PHE A 182 -1.71 13.15 12.83
CA PHE A 182 -2.04 11.80 13.25
C PHE A 182 -2.96 11.11 12.25
N ALA A 183 -4.07 11.76 11.88
CA ALA A 183 -5.03 11.21 10.95
C ALA A 183 -4.40 11.04 9.56
N ASN A 184 -3.97 12.11 8.91
CA ASN A 184 -3.56 12.06 7.52
C ASN A 184 -2.37 11.11 7.31
N GLN A 185 -1.39 11.11 8.23
CA GLN A 185 -0.22 10.21 8.10
C GLN A 185 -0.54 8.75 8.44
N CYS A 186 -1.27 8.47 9.53
CA CYS A 186 -1.62 7.08 9.85
C CYS A 186 -2.45 6.45 8.73
N PHE A 187 -3.47 7.17 8.29
CA PHE A 187 -4.48 6.61 7.42
C PHE A 187 -4.04 6.47 5.96
N THR A 188 -3.09 7.29 5.49
CA THR A 188 -2.48 7.09 4.16
C THR A 188 -1.48 5.95 4.17
N MET A 189 -0.79 5.70 5.30
CA MET A 189 0.21 4.64 5.42
C MET A 189 -0.35 3.24 5.64
N ILE A 190 -1.39 3.12 6.46
CA ILE A 190 -1.98 1.83 6.83
C ILE A 190 -2.40 0.98 5.62
N PRO A 191 -3.08 1.51 4.59
CA PRO A 191 -3.44 0.76 3.39
C PRO A 191 -2.25 0.13 2.68
N VAL A 192 -1.17 0.90 2.55
CA VAL A 192 0.07 0.48 1.88
C VAL A 192 0.71 -0.67 2.67
N TRP A 193 0.77 -0.54 4.00
CA TRP A 193 1.31 -1.59 4.86
C TRP A 193 0.45 -2.86 4.88
N ILE A 194 -0.88 -2.74 4.88
CA ILE A 194 -1.77 -3.90 4.77
C ILE A 194 -1.55 -4.61 3.43
N PHE A 195 -1.42 -3.86 2.33
CA PHE A 195 -1.08 -4.42 1.02
C PHE A 195 0.25 -5.17 1.05
N ILE A 196 1.29 -4.59 1.66
CA ILE A 196 2.61 -5.21 1.80
C ILE A 196 2.50 -6.51 2.60
N ILE A 197 1.84 -6.51 3.75
CA ILE A 197 1.71 -7.69 4.62
C ILE A 197 0.95 -8.81 3.88
N CYS A 198 -0.15 -8.48 3.18
CA CYS A 198 -0.88 -9.45 2.37
C CYS A 198 -0.04 -10.00 1.21
N SER A 199 0.76 -9.14 0.58
CA SER A 199 1.69 -9.54 -0.50
C SER A 199 2.84 -10.42 0.00
N GLN A 200 3.34 -10.19 1.23
CA GLN A 200 4.33 -11.06 1.84
C GLN A 200 3.74 -12.43 2.19
N LEU A 201 2.47 -12.48 2.63
CA LEU A 201 1.73 -13.73 2.80
C LEU A 201 1.62 -14.48 1.47
N HIS A 202 1.25 -13.79 0.39
CA HIS A 202 1.20 -14.38 -0.95
C HIS A 202 2.56 -14.97 -1.35
N THR A 203 3.61 -14.16 -1.26
CA THR A 203 5.00 -14.54 -1.57
C THR A 203 5.46 -15.75 -0.75
N PHE A 204 5.07 -15.82 0.52
CA PHE A 204 5.40 -16.93 1.41
C PHE A 204 4.81 -18.25 0.93
N TYR A 205 3.52 -18.28 0.58
CA TYR A 205 2.89 -19.50 0.05
C TYR A 205 3.44 -19.87 -1.34
N THR A 206 3.66 -18.89 -2.21
CA THR A 206 4.25 -19.13 -3.55
C THR A 206 5.65 -19.73 -3.44
N ARG A 207 6.51 -19.24 -2.53
CA ARG A 207 7.83 -19.84 -2.27
C ARG A 207 7.76 -21.26 -1.73
N LYS A 208 6.80 -21.56 -0.85
CA LYS A 208 6.58 -22.93 -0.37
C LYS A 208 6.14 -23.87 -1.48
N LEU A 209 5.29 -23.39 -2.37
CA LEU A 209 4.87 -24.13 -3.55
C LEU A 209 6.06 -24.41 -4.47
N ILE A 210 6.89 -23.40 -4.76
CA ILE A 210 8.12 -23.54 -5.56
C ILE A 210 9.03 -24.61 -4.95
N ALA A 211 9.23 -24.61 -3.63
CA ALA A 211 10.05 -25.62 -2.96
C ALA A 211 9.46 -27.04 -3.12
N LYS A 212 8.14 -27.20 -2.95
CA LYS A 212 7.46 -28.50 -3.19
C LYS A 212 7.59 -28.95 -4.65
N LEU A 213 7.48 -28.04 -5.61
CA LEU A 213 7.63 -28.34 -7.03
C LEU A 213 9.07 -28.73 -7.39
N LYS A 214 10.08 -28.02 -6.87
CA LYS A 214 11.50 -28.38 -7.04
C LYS A 214 11.78 -29.77 -6.47
N LEU A 215 11.28 -30.08 -5.28
CA LEU A 215 11.42 -31.41 -4.67
C LEU A 215 10.72 -32.50 -5.51
N LEU A 216 9.55 -32.18 -6.05
CA LEU A 216 8.82 -33.07 -6.96
C LEU A 216 9.61 -33.34 -8.25
N CYS A 217 10.27 -32.33 -8.84
CA CYS A 217 11.17 -32.53 -9.98
C CYS A 217 12.30 -33.51 -9.67
N VAL A 218 12.91 -33.40 -8.49
CA VAL A 218 13.99 -34.30 -8.05
C VAL A 218 13.47 -35.73 -7.87
N VAL A 219 12.30 -35.89 -7.24
CA VAL A 219 11.68 -37.21 -7.07
C VAL A 219 11.36 -37.84 -8.43
N VAL A 220 10.72 -37.10 -9.34
CA VAL A 220 10.39 -37.57 -10.70
C VAL A 220 11.64 -38.03 -11.45
N ARG A 221 12.75 -37.28 -11.32
CA ARG A 221 14.03 -37.62 -11.97
C ARG A 221 14.64 -38.92 -11.43
N ASN A 222 14.41 -39.23 -10.16
CA ASN A 222 15.05 -40.34 -9.46
C ASN A 222 14.17 -41.60 -9.32
N THR A 223 12.85 -41.51 -9.54
CA THR A 223 11.94 -42.66 -9.40
C THR A 223 11.69 -43.36 -10.73
N GLY A 224 12.22 -44.58 -10.89
CA GLY A 224 11.91 -45.48 -12.02
C GLY A 224 10.67 -46.37 -11.84
N VAL A 225 10.00 -46.33 -10.68
CA VAL A 225 9.00 -47.36 -10.27
C VAL A 225 7.55 -46.90 -10.50
N ILE A 226 6.71 -47.78 -11.05
CA ILE A 226 5.33 -47.50 -11.51
C ILE A 226 4.37 -47.11 -10.37
N SER A 227 4.47 -47.72 -9.18
CA SER A 227 3.63 -47.39 -8.02
C SER A 227 3.87 -45.97 -7.46
N SER A 228 5.05 -45.40 -7.72
CA SER A 228 5.35 -44.00 -7.38
C SER A 228 4.68 -43.00 -8.34
N ARG A 229 4.28 -43.43 -9.55
CA ARG A 229 3.76 -42.52 -10.59
C ARG A 229 2.38 -41.97 -10.25
N THR A 230 1.48 -42.76 -9.67
CA THR A 230 0.14 -42.32 -9.27
C THR A 230 0.18 -41.32 -8.11
N ALA A 231 1.00 -41.59 -7.08
CA ALA A 231 1.22 -40.69 -5.96
C ALA A 231 1.90 -39.38 -6.39
N VAL A 232 2.88 -39.44 -7.30
CA VAL A 232 3.55 -38.27 -7.87
C VAL A 232 2.58 -37.47 -8.76
N ALA A 233 1.72 -38.10 -9.56
CA ALA A 233 0.68 -37.43 -10.34
C ALA A 233 -0.33 -36.71 -9.44
N GLN A 234 -0.84 -37.38 -8.39
CA GLN A 234 -1.74 -36.76 -7.42
C GLN A 234 -1.12 -35.53 -6.73
N ARG A 235 0.15 -35.63 -6.31
CA ARG A 235 0.91 -34.49 -5.74
C ARG A 235 1.15 -33.37 -6.76
N THR A 236 1.32 -33.72 -8.03
CA THR A 236 1.44 -32.73 -9.11
C THR A 236 0.12 -31.96 -9.26
N PHE A 237 -1.01 -32.66 -9.32
CA PHE A 237 -2.33 -32.04 -9.46
C PHE A 237 -2.73 -31.22 -8.24
N SER A 238 -2.42 -31.67 -7.02
CA SER A 238 -2.68 -30.86 -5.81
C SER A 238 -1.88 -29.56 -5.85
N ASN A 239 -0.57 -29.63 -6.16
CA ASN A 239 0.28 -28.45 -6.27
C ASN A 239 -0.19 -27.48 -7.37
N LEU A 240 -0.65 -27.99 -8.52
CA LEU A 240 -1.21 -27.18 -9.61
C LEU A 240 -2.54 -26.51 -9.22
N ARG A 241 -3.39 -27.20 -8.45
CA ARG A 241 -4.62 -26.60 -7.90
C ARG A 241 -4.29 -25.47 -6.92
N SER A 242 -3.37 -25.69 -5.99
CA SER A 242 -2.93 -24.65 -5.04
C SER A 242 -2.31 -23.45 -5.78
N LEU A 243 -1.60 -23.70 -6.89
CA LEU A 243 -1.06 -22.64 -7.74
C LEU A 243 -2.16 -21.79 -8.38
N LYS A 244 -3.18 -22.41 -8.97
CA LYS A 244 -4.33 -21.69 -9.56
C LYS A 244 -5.02 -20.81 -8.51
N GLN A 245 -5.20 -21.32 -7.30
CA GLN A 245 -5.77 -20.56 -6.18
C GLN A 245 -4.87 -19.39 -5.76
N LEU A 246 -3.55 -19.58 -5.74
CA LEU A 246 -2.61 -18.49 -5.49
C LEU A 246 -2.73 -17.38 -6.55
N TYR A 247 -2.84 -17.73 -7.84
CA TYR A 247 -3.06 -16.74 -8.90
C TYR A 247 -4.36 -15.96 -8.72
N LEU A 248 -5.46 -16.65 -8.42
CA LEU A 248 -6.75 -16.00 -8.14
C LEU A 248 -6.64 -15.06 -6.93
N ALA A 249 -5.95 -15.48 -5.87
CA ALA A 249 -5.71 -14.64 -4.71
C ALA A 249 -4.86 -13.40 -5.03
N SER A 250 -3.83 -13.54 -5.90
CA SER A 250 -3.03 -12.41 -6.38
C SER A 250 -3.84 -11.41 -7.20
N ASP A 251 -4.71 -11.90 -8.10
CA ASP A 251 -5.59 -11.07 -8.91
C ASP A 251 -6.62 -10.34 -8.04
N LEU A 252 -7.23 -11.03 -7.07
CA LEU A 252 -8.13 -10.43 -6.09
C LEU A 252 -7.43 -9.33 -5.29
N LEU A 253 -6.23 -9.62 -4.77
CA LEU A 253 -5.42 -8.66 -4.03
C LEU A 253 -5.13 -7.43 -4.89
N HIS A 254 -4.74 -7.59 -6.15
CA HIS A 254 -4.48 -6.44 -6.99
C HIS A 254 -5.76 -5.67 -7.36
N ARG A 255 -6.86 -6.34 -7.72
CA ARG A 255 -8.12 -5.66 -8.12
C ARG A 255 -8.74 -4.89 -6.97
N HIS A 256 -8.81 -5.50 -5.79
CA HIS A 256 -9.47 -4.92 -4.63
C HIS A 256 -8.63 -3.80 -4.00
N PHE A 257 -7.30 -3.93 -4.02
CA PHE A 257 -6.41 -2.85 -3.59
C PHE A 257 -6.17 -1.81 -4.69
N SER A 258 -6.58 -2.04 -5.94
CA SER A 258 -6.27 -1.14 -7.06
C SER A 258 -6.76 0.29 -6.83
N THR A 259 -7.95 0.48 -6.24
CA THR A 259 -8.49 1.83 -6.01
C THR A 259 -7.68 2.56 -4.94
N ILE A 260 -7.35 1.89 -3.83
CA ILE A 260 -6.61 2.52 -2.74
C ILE A 260 -5.15 2.77 -3.11
N LEU A 261 -4.53 1.86 -3.87
CA LEU A 261 -3.17 2.03 -4.38
C LEU A 261 -3.10 3.14 -5.41
N MET A 262 -4.11 3.28 -6.29
CA MET A 262 -4.18 4.40 -7.24
C MET A 262 -4.28 5.75 -6.52
N ALA A 263 -5.18 5.86 -5.53
CA ALA A 263 -5.31 7.08 -4.73
C ALA A 263 -3.99 7.41 -4.02
N ASN A 264 -3.32 6.41 -3.44
CA ASN A 264 -2.03 6.59 -2.80
C ASN A 264 -0.92 6.98 -3.79
N CYS A 265 -0.80 6.31 -4.94
CA CYS A 265 0.20 6.63 -5.95
C CYS A 265 0.02 8.06 -6.49
N PHE A 266 -1.21 8.48 -6.75
CA PHE A 266 -1.51 9.83 -7.20
C PHE A 266 -1.20 10.87 -6.13
N GLN A 267 -1.58 10.60 -4.88
CA GLN A 267 -1.24 11.46 -3.74
C GLN A 267 0.27 11.57 -3.56
N THR A 268 1.02 10.46 -3.61
CA THR A 268 2.49 10.49 -3.53
C THR A 268 3.12 11.27 -4.67
N PHE A 269 2.58 11.16 -5.89
CA PHE A 269 3.09 11.92 -7.03
C PHE A 269 2.90 13.43 -6.83
N ILE A 270 1.69 13.85 -6.45
CA ILE A 270 1.41 15.27 -6.19
C ILE A 270 2.27 15.78 -5.03
N THR A 271 2.35 15.05 -3.92
CA THR A 271 3.19 15.44 -2.78
C THR A 271 4.65 15.57 -3.18
N MET A 272 5.22 14.60 -3.91
CA MET A 272 6.60 14.71 -4.39
C MET A 272 6.78 15.94 -5.28
N LEU A 273 5.85 16.21 -6.21
CA LEU A 273 5.92 17.37 -7.10
C LEU A 273 5.86 18.69 -6.32
N THR A 274 4.88 18.84 -5.43
CA THR A 274 4.65 20.09 -4.69
C THR A 274 5.70 20.33 -3.62
N SER A 275 6.04 19.30 -2.83
CA SER A 275 7.00 19.45 -1.75
C SER A 275 8.42 19.63 -2.29
N SER A 276 8.79 19.03 -3.43
CA SER A 276 10.10 19.28 -4.04
C SER A 276 10.29 20.74 -4.46
N TYR A 277 9.24 21.39 -4.96
CA TYR A 277 9.26 22.83 -5.23
C TYR A 277 9.50 23.64 -3.94
N TYR A 278 8.78 23.30 -2.87
CA TYR A 278 8.91 23.99 -1.58
C TYR A 278 10.23 23.73 -0.86
N VAL A 279 10.84 22.56 -1.05
CA VAL A 279 12.20 22.26 -0.55
C VAL A 279 13.20 23.25 -1.13
N ILE A 280 13.18 23.46 -2.45
CA ILE A 280 14.13 24.35 -3.13
C ILE A 280 13.87 25.81 -2.74
N GLU A 281 12.61 26.24 -2.69
CA GLU A 281 12.23 27.59 -2.24
C GLU A 281 12.62 27.87 -0.78
N SER A 282 12.39 26.91 0.12
CA SER A 282 12.73 27.03 1.54
C SER A 282 14.24 27.05 1.76
N PHE A 283 14.99 26.27 0.98
CA PHE A 283 16.45 26.31 0.97
C PHE A 283 16.97 27.68 0.52
N ARG A 284 16.45 28.22 -0.60
CA ARG A 284 16.83 29.55 -1.11
C ARG A 284 16.56 30.68 -0.10
N LYS A 285 15.48 30.57 0.67
CA LYS A 285 15.06 31.56 1.68
C LYS A 285 15.71 31.36 3.06
N GLY A 286 16.50 30.32 3.26
CA GLY A 286 17.12 29.99 4.55
C GLY A 286 16.14 29.49 5.62
N TYR A 287 14.95 29.02 5.22
CA TYR A 287 13.91 28.53 6.13
C TYR A 287 14.10 27.04 6.45
N TRP A 288 15.07 26.73 7.32
CA TRP A 288 15.48 25.35 7.65
C TRP A 288 14.36 24.44 8.15
N VAL A 289 13.40 24.96 8.92
CA VAL A 289 12.27 24.16 9.44
C VAL A 289 11.35 23.67 8.32
N TYR A 290 11.04 24.54 7.36
CA TYR A 290 10.22 24.20 6.20
C TYR A 290 10.97 23.30 5.24
N PHE A 291 12.28 23.52 5.07
CA PHE A 291 13.15 22.59 4.34
C PHE A 291 13.08 21.17 4.90
N CYS A 292 13.17 21.01 6.23
CA CYS A 292 13.05 19.69 6.87
C CYS A 292 11.65 19.08 6.73
N LEU A 293 10.59 19.90 6.82
CA LEU A 293 9.20 19.43 6.70
C LEU A 293 8.91 18.95 5.28
N ASP A 294 9.18 19.80 4.28
CA ASP A 294 8.92 19.46 2.88
C ASP A 294 9.87 18.35 2.40
N GLY A 295 11.11 18.32 2.90
CA GLY A 295 12.06 17.23 2.62
C GLY A 295 11.62 15.89 3.20
N SER A 296 11.07 15.89 4.41
CA SER A 296 10.48 14.69 5.02
C SER A 296 9.29 14.19 4.20
N ASP A 297 8.41 15.09 3.75
CA ASP A 297 7.25 14.73 2.92
C ASP A 297 7.67 14.14 1.56
N VAL A 298 8.72 14.67 0.92
CA VAL A 298 9.29 14.11 -0.34
C VAL A 298 9.86 12.71 -0.10
N LEU A 299 10.71 12.56 0.92
CA LEU A 299 11.36 11.29 1.21
C LEU A 299 10.34 10.20 1.53
N ASP A 300 9.36 10.56 2.34
CA ASP A 300 8.31 9.64 2.74
C ASP A 300 7.39 9.26 1.57
N ALA A 301 6.99 10.22 0.73
CA ALA A 301 6.22 9.93 -0.49
C ALA A 301 7.01 9.03 -1.48
N PHE A 302 8.32 9.26 -1.61
CA PHE A 302 9.20 8.42 -2.42
C PHE A 302 9.29 6.99 -1.87
N VAL A 303 9.53 6.83 -0.57
CA VAL A 303 9.61 5.51 0.08
C VAL A 303 8.30 4.75 -0.08
N ARG A 304 7.15 5.41 0.12
CA ARG A 304 5.83 4.81 -0.13
C ARG A 304 5.67 4.33 -1.57
N PHE A 305 5.98 5.20 -2.54
CA PHE A 305 5.86 4.86 -3.96
C PHE A 305 6.79 3.69 -4.35
N TRP A 306 8.03 3.71 -3.85
CA TRP A 306 8.99 2.63 -4.04
C TRP A 306 8.51 1.32 -3.41
N LEU A 307 7.96 1.34 -2.19
CA LEU A 307 7.46 0.14 -1.52
C LEU A 307 6.30 -0.52 -2.29
N ILE A 308 5.36 0.27 -2.80
CA ILE A 308 4.26 -0.23 -3.63
C ILE A 308 4.81 -0.91 -4.89
N CYS A 309 5.68 -0.22 -5.62
CA CYS A 309 6.27 -0.71 -6.86
C CYS A 309 7.13 -1.96 -6.63
N HIS A 310 7.95 -1.96 -5.57
CA HIS A 310 8.80 -3.11 -5.24
C HIS A 310 7.97 -4.33 -4.86
N THR A 311 6.91 -4.15 -4.08
CA THR A 311 6.04 -5.26 -3.66
C THR A 311 5.34 -5.88 -4.86
N SER A 312 4.85 -5.06 -5.80
CA SER A 312 4.27 -5.52 -7.06
C SER A 312 5.28 -6.31 -7.92
N ASP A 313 6.51 -5.79 -8.09
CA ASP A 313 7.58 -6.50 -8.81
C ASP A 313 7.91 -7.84 -8.16
N ARG A 314 7.98 -7.90 -6.82
CA ARG A 314 8.32 -9.12 -6.10
C ARG A 314 7.29 -10.22 -6.29
N ILE A 315 5.99 -9.89 -6.33
CA ILE A 315 4.94 -10.85 -6.66
C ILE A 315 5.18 -11.42 -8.06
N ARG A 316 5.41 -10.55 -9.05
CA ARG A 316 5.68 -10.94 -10.43
C ARG A 316 6.91 -11.82 -10.56
N GLU A 317 8.03 -11.46 -9.92
CA GLU A 317 9.27 -12.25 -9.90
C GLU A 317 9.03 -13.67 -9.34
N THR A 318 8.28 -13.80 -8.24
CA THR A 318 7.99 -15.14 -7.68
C THR A 318 7.06 -15.97 -8.56
N ILE A 319 6.16 -15.31 -9.28
CA ILE A 319 5.27 -15.95 -10.25
C ILE A 319 6.07 -16.46 -11.46
N THR A 320 6.98 -15.64 -12.00
CA THR A 320 7.87 -16.05 -13.10
C THR A 320 8.77 -17.21 -12.68
N GLU A 321 9.35 -17.18 -11.47
CA GLU A 321 10.15 -18.31 -10.96
C GLU A 321 9.31 -19.59 -10.87
N CYS A 322 8.06 -19.49 -10.43
CA CYS A 322 7.16 -20.63 -10.36
C CYS A 322 6.85 -21.20 -11.77
N ILE A 323 6.65 -20.35 -12.77
CA ILE A 323 6.42 -20.77 -14.16
C ILE A 323 7.64 -21.53 -14.70
N ASP A 324 8.86 -21.05 -14.44
CA ASP A 324 10.07 -21.71 -14.90
C ASP A 324 10.29 -23.08 -14.25
N VAL A 325 9.98 -23.21 -12.96
CA VAL A 325 10.02 -24.52 -12.28
C VAL A 325 8.98 -25.49 -12.87
N LEU A 326 7.79 -25.01 -13.23
CA LEU A 326 6.77 -25.85 -13.88
C LEU A 326 7.19 -26.28 -15.30
N ARG A 327 7.84 -25.40 -16.06
CA ARG A 327 8.42 -25.75 -17.37
C ARG A 327 9.45 -26.87 -17.21
N ASN A 328 10.33 -26.76 -16.23
CA ASN A 328 11.30 -27.82 -15.90
C ASN A 328 10.61 -29.14 -15.51
N LEU A 329 9.52 -29.07 -14.72
CA LEU A 329 8.74 -30.25 -14.34
C LEU A 329 8.03 -30.92 -15.54
N ARG A 330 7.54 -30.12 -16.48
CA ARG A 330 6.96 -30.60 -17.75
C ARG A 330 8.04 -31.31 -18.58
N ASP A 331 9.19 -30.68 -18.76
CA ASP A 331 10.22 -31.17 -19.67
C ASP A 331 10.90 -32.45 -19.11
N THR A 332 11.01 -32.57 -17.78
CA THR A 332 11.43 -33.83 -17.13
C THR A 332 10.41 -34.95 -17.26
N ARG A 333 9.10 -34.66 -17.30
CA ARG A 333 8.04 -35.68 -17.52
C ARG A 333 7.86 -36.08 -18.98
N LYS A 334 8.18 -35.20 -19.95
CA LYS A 334 8.11 -35.53 -21.39
C LYS A 334 8.99 -36.73 -21.76
N ALA A 335 10.06 -36.97 -20.99
CA ALA A 335 10.91 -38.14 -21.13
C ALA A 335 10.26 -39.47 -20.65
N VAL A 336 9.13 -39.42 -19.92
CA VAL A 336 8.57 -40.58 -19.20
C VAL A 336 7.11 -40.89 -19.55
N ASP A 337 6.23 -39.90 -19.80
CA ASP A 337 4.82 -40.13 -20.19
C ASP A 337 4.14 -38.88 -20.81
N PHE A 338 3.52 -39.02 -22.00
CA PHE A 338 3.00 -37.90 -22.83
C PHE A 338 1.66 -37.30 -22.34
N ARG A 339 0.79 -38.09 -21.70
CA ARG A 339 -0.60 -37.69 -21.37
C ARG A 339 -0.71 -36.66 -20.25
N ASP A 340 0.12 -36.80 -19.21
CA ASP A 340 0.16 -35.84 -18.09
C ASP A 340 0.90 -34.54 -18.46
N CYS A 341 1.82 -34.61 -19.43
CA CYS A 341 2.51 -33.44 -19.95
C CYS A 341 1.55 -32.44 -20.61
N ASN A 342 0.50 -32.92 -21.28
CA ASN A 342 -0.52 -32.06 -21.88
C ASN A 342 -1.32 -31.28 -20.82
N LYS A 343 -1.61 -31.91 -19.67
CA LYS A 343 -2.28 -31.22 -18.55
C LYS A 343 -1.36 -30.20 -17.87
N ILE A 344 -0.08 -30.52 -17.65
CA ILE A 344 0.88 -29.55 -17.11
C ILE A 344 1.06 -28.40 -18.10
N THR A 345 1.09 -28.68 -19.40
CA THR A 345 1.17 -27.66 -20.46
C THR A 345 -0.08 -26.78 -20.49
N SER A 346 -1.28 -27.35 -20.37
CA SER A 346 -2.52 -26.56 -20.28
C SER A 346 -2.53 -25.65 -19.05
N TYR A 347 -2.03 -26.14 -17.91
CA TYR A 347 -1.87 -25.32 -16.71
C TYR A 347 -0.82 -24.21 -16.91
N ILE A 348 0.34 -24.51 -17.52
CA ILE A 348 1.35 -23.48 -17.84
C ILE A 348 0.75 -22.43 -18.77
N ILE A 349 -0.06 -22.82 -19.76
CA ILE A 349 -0.73 -21.90 -20.67
C ILE A 349 -1.80 -21.08 -19.92
N GLU A 350 -2.65 -21.70 -19.10
CA GLU A 350 -3.67 -21.00 -18.30
C GLU A 350 -3.01 -20.00 -17.34
N ILE A 351 -1.93 -20.43 -16.67
CA ILE A 351 -1.13 -19.59 -15.78
C ILE A 351 -0.41 -18.50 -16.55
N SER A 352 0.13 -18.78 -17.74
CA SER A 352 0.79 -17.79 -18.58
C SER A 352 -0.20 -16.77 -19.15
N GLN A 353 -1.42 -17.18 -19.47
CA GLN A 353 -2.48 -16.28 -19.90
C GLN A 353 -2.94 -15.42 -18.73
N MET A 354 -3.07 -16.00 -17.52
CA MET A 354 -3.27 -15.25 -16.29
C MET A 354 -2.07 -14.35 -15.96
N SER A 355 -0.84 -14.76 -16.24
CA SER A 355 0.37 -13.99 -15.99
C SER A 355 0.52 -12.83 -16.96
N ASN A 356 0.10 -12.98 -18.22
CA ASN A 356 0.04 -11.89 -19.20
C ASN A 356 -1.01 -10.84 -18.78
N ASN A 357 -2.07 -11.26 -18.07
CA ASN A 357 -2.98 -10.34 -17.39
C ASN A 357 -2.35 -9.72 -16.11
N LEU A 358 -1.39 -10.40 -15.45
CA LEU A 358 -0.55 -9.84 -14.39
C LEU A 358 0.57 -8.90 -14.91
N GLU A 359 1.11 -9.09 -16.11
CA GLU A 359 2.00 -8.10 -16.74
C GLU A 359 1.24 -6.78 -16.98
N ARG A 360 -0.08 -6.89 -17.18
CA ARG A 360 -1.05 -5.80 -17.16
C ARG A 360 -1.59 -5.47 -15.76
N HIS A 361 -0.85 -5.76 -14.69
CA HIS A 361 -1.07 -5.22 -13.33
C HIS A 361 -0.94 -3.70 -13.33
N SER A 362 -1.95 -3.11 -13.93
CA SER A 362 -2.15 -1.71 -14.17
C SER A 362 -3.25 -1.33 -13.19
N LEU A 363 -3.00 -0.31 -12.38
CA LEU A 363 -4.02 0.23 -11.50
C LEU A 363 -5.19 0.68 -12.38
N LYS A 364 -6.31 -0.04 -12.29
CA LYS A 364 -7.51 0.11 -13.13
C LYS A 364 -7.25 0.18 -14.64
N GLY A 365 -6.23 -0.51 -15.16
CA GLY A 365 -5.92 -0.44 -16.59
C GLY A 365 -4.97 0.69 -17.00
N VAL A 366 -4.60 1.59 -16.08
CA VAL A 366 -3.93 2.86 -16.40
C VAL A 366 -2.43 2.84 -16.09
N LEU A 367 -2.02 2.33 -14.91
CA LEU A 367 -0.64 2.49 -14.44
C LEU A 367 -0.01 1.16 -14.00
N SER A 368 0.92 0.63 -14.80
CA SER A 368 1.62 -0.63 -14.52
C SER A 368 2.60 -0.50 -13.35
N LEU A 369 2.21 -0.90 -12.13
CA LEU A 369 3.03 -0.72 -10.93
C LEU A 369 4.34 -1.52 -11.02
N SER A 370 5.46 -0.86 -11.31
CA SER A 370 6.80 -1.46 -11.39
C SER A 370 7.86 -0.47 -10.90
N LYS A 371 8.99 -0.97 -10.39
CA LYS A 371 10.17 -0.12 -10.10
C LYS A 371 10.62 0.66 -11.34
N ARG A 372 10.33 0.16 -12.55
CA ARG A 372 10.60 0.87 -13.81
C ARG A 372 9.87 2.22 -13.91
N LEU A 373 8.76 2.41 -13.20
CA LEU A 373 8.04 3.70 -13.17
C LEU A 373 8.75 4.75 -12.31
N ILE A 374 9.65 4.36 -11.41
CA ILE A 374 10.27 5.29 -10.47
C ILE A 374 11.13 6.30 -11.22
N ILE A 375 11.94 5.85 -12.19
CA ILE A 375 12.83 6.72 -12.97
C ILE A 375 12.02 7.73 -13.80
N PRO A 376 11.04 7.33 -14.64
CA PRO A 376 10.20 8.27 -15.37
C PRO A 376 9.44 9.25 -14.46
N THR A 377 8.98 8.79 -13.30
CA THR A 377 8.28 9.66 -12.35
C THR A 377 9.21 10.74 -11.81
N LEU A 378 10.44 10.37 -11.43
CA LEU A 378 11.46 11.32 -11.00
C LEU A 378 11.86 12.27 -12.14
N GLU A 379 12.04 11.77 -13.36
CA GLU A 379 12.31 12.58 -14.55
C GLU A 379 11.23 13.64 -14.77
N ILE A 380 9.95 13.25 -14.73
CA ILE A 380 8.82 14.20 -14.85
C ILE A 380 8.90 15.29 -13.78
N ILE A 381 9.16 14.91 -12.52
CA ILE A 381 9.27 15.87 -11.41
C ILE A 381 10.46 16.82 -11.64
N PHE A 382 11.64 16.29 -11.98
CA PHE A 382 12.83 17.11 -12.23
C PHE A 382 12.66 18.03 -13.43
N THR A 383 12.10 17.53 -14.54
CA THR A 383 11.80 18.33 -15.73
C THR A 383 10.81 19.44 -15.40
N TYR A 384 9.74 19.14 -14.66
CA TYR A 384 8.78 20.15 -14.22
C TYR A 384 9.43 21.23 -13.35
N LEU A 385 10.27 20.83 -12.39
CA LEU A 385 11.00 21.79 -11.54
C LEU A 385 11.95 22.66 -12.38
N LEU A 386 12.72 22.08 -13.30
CA LEU A 386 13.60 22.81 -14.20
C LEU A 386 12.83 23.84 -15.03
N ILE A 387 11.69 23.44 -15.60
CA ILE A 387 10.82 24.34 -16.37
C ILE A 387 10.37 25.52 -15.50
N ILE A 388 9.85 25.27 -14.30
CA ILE A 388 9.43 26.34 -13.38
C ILE A 388 10.58 27.30 -13.10
N TYR A 389 11.78 26.79 -12.80
CA TYR A 389 12.92 27.64 -12.47
C TYR A 389 13.46 28.43 -13.66
N GLN A 390 13.37 27.90 -14.88
CA GLN A 390 13.69 28.65 -16.09
C GLN A 390 12.69 29.81 -16.33
N PHE A 391 11.43 29.64 -15.95
CA PHE A 391 10.43 30.71 -16.06
C PHE A 391 10.48 31.72 -14.90
N GLN A 392 11.05 31.38 -13.75
CA GLN A 392 11.23 32.28 -12.61
C GLN A 392 12.52 33.12 -12.64
N THR A 393 13.51 32.74 -13.46
CA THR A 393 14.79 33.45 -13.58
C THR A 393 14.78 34.55 -14.66
N LYS A 394 13.62 34.87 -15.22
CA LYS A 394 13.34 36.10 -15.97
C LYS A 394 12.51 37.04 -15.09
#